data_AF-A0A7V3JID0-F1
#
_entry.id   AF-A0A7V3JID0-F1
#
_cell.length_a   1.000
_cell.length_b   1.000
_cell.length_c   1.000
_cell.angle_alpha   90.00
_cell.angle_beta   90.00
_cell.angle_gamma   90.00
#
_symmetry.space_group_name_H-M   'P 1'
#
loop_
_entity.id
_entity.type
_entity.pdbx_description
1 polymer ?
#
loop_
_entity_poly.entity_id
_entity_poly.type
_entity_poly.pdbx_seq_one_letter_code
_entity_poly.pdbx_strand_id
1 'polypeptide(L)' 'MAVAPDGPPLCFHWKGRKYRTAQAWGPERIETGWWRGPRILRDYYRVETTTGHRFWLFHCGRLGRWFLHGVFE' A
#
# COMPACT_ATOMS: atom_id res chain seq x y z
N MET A 1 13.58 15.30 5.47
CA MET A 1 12.21 15.27 6.04
C MET A 1 11.59 13.94 5.65
N ALA A 2 11.45 13.02 6.60
CA ALA A 2 10.78 11.76 6.38
C ALA A 2 9.28 11.99 6.60
N VAL A 3 8.51 12.07 5.50
CA VAL A 3 7.11 11.62 5.55
C VAL A 3 7.19 10.17 6.03
N ALA A 4 6.41 9.81 7.05
CA ALA A 4 6.56 8.54 7.79
C ALA A 4 7.07 7.37 6.92
N PRO A 5 8.10 6.62 7.34
CA PRO A 5 8.64 5.50 6.55
C PRO A 5 7.58 4.41 6.24
N ASP A 6 6.45 4.45 6.96
CA ASP A 6 5.34 3.50 6.89
C ASP A 6 4.02 4.12 6.38
N GLY A 7 4.09 5.23 5.62
CA GLY A 7 2.93 5.87 5.02
C GLY A 7 2.62 5.38 3.60
N PRO A 8 1.36 5.38 3.15
CA PRO A 8 1.02 5.10 1.77
C PRO A 8 1.63 6.15 0.82
N PRO A 9 1.98 5.78 -0.41
CA PRO A 9 2.63 6.69 -1.34
C PRO A 9 1.72 7.87 -1.67
N LEU A 10 2.27 9.10 -1.62
CA LEU A 10 1.53 10.32 -1.97
C LEU A 10 1.17 10.39 -3.48
N CYS A 11 1.98 9.75 -4.32
CA CYS A 11 1.78 9.62 -5.75
C CYS A 11 2.27 8.26 -6.22
N PHE A 12 1.57 7.63 -7.16
CA PHE A 12 1.98 6.38 -7.78
C PHE A 12 1.59 6.34 -9.26
N HIS A 13 2.27 5.50 -10.03
CA HIS A 13 1.95 5.26 -11.43
C HIS A 13 1.22 3.93 -11.58
N TRP A 14 0.08 3.94 -12.25
CA TRP A 14 -0.69 2.73 -12.56
C TRP A 14 -1.22 2.79 -14.00
N LYS A 15 -1.00 1.72 -14.78
CA LYS A 15 -1.34 1.64 -16.21
C LYS A 15 -0.92 2.88 -17.02
N GLY A 16 0.28 3.41 -16.75
CA GLY A 16 0.82 4.60 -17.44
C GLY A 16 0.20 5.94 -17.01
N ARG A 17 -0.73 5.96 -16.06
CA ARG A 17 -1.31 7.19 -15.49
C ARG A 17 -0.73 7.45 -14.11
N LYS A 18 -0.50 8.72 -13.79
CA LYS A 18 -0.10 9.16 -12.45
C LYS A 18 -1.34 9.43 -11.63
N TYR A 19 -1.40 8.83 -10.45
CA TYR A 19 -2.45 9.04 -9.48
C TYR A 19 -1.88 9.72 -8.24
N ARG A 20 -2.63 10.68 -7.71
CA ARG A 20 -2.32 11.37 -6.45
C ARG A 20 -3.26 10.85 -5.37
N THR A 21 -2.70 10.44 -4.25
CA THR A 21 -3.43 10.03 -3.07
C THR A 21 -4.10 11.27 -2.46
N ALA A 22 -5.42 11.24 -2.35
CA ALA A 22 -6.21 12.22 -1.63
C ALA A 22 -6.36 11.80 -0.16
N GLN A 23 -6.72 10.54 0.05
CA GLN A 23 -6.91 9.96 1.38
C GLN A 23 -6.39 8.54 1.41
N ALA A 24 -5.94 8.08 2.57
CA ALA A 24 -5.53 6.70 2.75
C ALA A 24 -5.91 6.16 4.12
N TRP A 25 -6.14 4.86 4.19
CA TRP A 25 -6.52 4.10 5.37
C TRP A 25 -5.60 2.89 5.54
N GLY A 26 -5.19 2.59 6.76
CA GLY A 26 -4.21 1.55 7.10
C GLY A 26 -3.09 2.08 8.02
N PRO A 27 -1.98 1.33 8.21
CA PRO A 27 -1.73 0.00 7.66
C PRO A 27 -2.54 -1.10 8.34
N GLU A 28 -3.19 -1.94 7.55
CA GLU A 28 -3.65 -3.24 8.01
C GLU A 28 -2.50 -4.24 7.82
N ARG A 29 -1.86 -4.60 8.94
CA ARG A 29 -0.66 -5.42 8.97
C ARG A 29 -1.01 -6.90 9.07
N ILE A 30 -0.69 -7.65 8.01
CA ILE A 30 -0.81 -9.10 7.96
C ILE A 30 0.60 -9.69 8.12
N GLU A 31 0.83 -10.28 9.29
CA GLU A 31 2.07 -11.00 9.62
C GLU A 31 1.79 -12.49 9.79
N THR A 32 2.74 -13.31 9.38
CA THR A 32 2.74 -14.71 9.82
C THR A 32 3.35 -14.77 11.22
N GLY A 33 2.66 -15.44 12.15
CA GLY A 33 3.15 -15.60 13.53
C GLY A 33 4.56 -16.19 13.55
N TRP A 34 5.39 -15.75 14.51
CA TRP A 34 6.82 -16.09 14.61
C TRP A 34 7.11 -17.59 14.72
N TRP A 35 6.09 -18.41 15.00
CA TRP A 35 6.15 -19.87 15.09
C TRP A 35 5.73 -20.61 13.81
N ARG A 36 5.32 -19.92 12.73
CA ARG A 36 4.87 -20.56 11.48
C ARG A 36 5.62 -20.00 10.26
N GLY A 37 6.64 -20.72 9.78
CA GLY A 37 7.16 -20.56 8.43
C GLY A 37 7.77 -19.18 8.10
N PRO A 38 7.98 -18.85 6.81
CA PRO A 38 8.66 -17.63 6.40
C PRO A 38 7.86 -16.40 6.83
N ARG A 39 8.55 -15.45 7.47
CA ARG A 39 8.00 -14.18 7.96
C ARG A 39 7.37 -13.38 6.82
N ILE A 40 6.05 -13.47 6.68
CA ILE A 40 5.29 -12.57 5.80
C ILE A 40 5.11 -11.26 6.56
N LEU A 41 5.47 -10.16 5.90
CA LEU A 41 5.24 -8.79 6.36
C LEU A 41 4.53 -8.08 5.20
N ARG A 42 3.22 -7.91 5.31
CA ARG A 42 2.43 -7.16 4.33
C ARG A 42 1.63 -6.10 5.05
N ASP A 43 1.89 -4.85 4.72
CA ASP A 43 1.11 -3.72 5.19
C ASP A 43 0.14 -3.31 4.09
N TYR A 44 -1.16 -3.49 4.32
CA TYR A 44 -2.20 -3.14 3.37
C TYR A 44 -2.69 -1.71 3.61
N TYR A 45 -2.88 -0.98 2.52
CA TYR A 45 -3.37 0.38 2.51
C TYR A 45 -4.49 0.51 1.48
N ARG A 46 -5.58 1.11 1.91
CA ARG A 46 -6.61 1.59 0.99
C ARG A 46 -6.32 3.05 0.69
N VAL A 47 -6.27 3.40 -0.57
CA VAL A 47 -5.93 4.74 -1.04
C VAL A 47 -7.05 5.22 -1.94
N GLU A 48 -7.61 6.38 -1.63
CA GLU A 48 -8.50 7.10 -2.53
C GLU A 48 -7.71 8.20 -3.23
N THR A 49 -7.87 8.30 -4.55
CA THR A 49 -7.18 9.30 -5.35
C THR A 49 -8.00 10.57 -5.47
N THR A 50 -7.34 11.67 -5.83
CA THR A 50 -8.01 12.95 -6.11
C THR A 50 -8.98 12.88 -7.29
N THR A 51 -8.91 11.82 -8.08
CA THR A 51 -9.80 11.52 -9.21
C THR A 51 -10.99 10.64 -8.83
N GLY A 52 -11.13 10.26 -7.55
CA GLY A 52 -12.24 9.45 -7.03
C GLY A 52 -12.04 7.93 -7.15
N HIS A 53 -10.89 7.46 -7.63
CA HIS A 53 -10.62 6.02 -7.72
C HIS A 53 -10.07 5.49 -6.41
N ARG A 54 -10.50 4.28 -6.02
CA ARG A 54 -10.00 3.61 -4.81
C ARG A 54 -9.05 2.48 -5.18
N PHE A 55 -7.84 2.56 -4.67
CA PHE A 55 -6.78 1.59 -4.86
C PHE A 55 -6.54 0.82 -3.57
N TRP A 56 -6.19 -0.44 -3.71
CA TRP A 56 -5.77 -1.28 -2.62
C TRP A 56 -4.32 -1.66 -2.85
N LEU A 57 -3.43 -1.01 -2.11
CA LEU A 57 -1.99 -1.18 -2.20
C LEU A 57 -1.52 -2.03 -1.02
N PHE A 58 -0.45 -2.78 -1.20
CA PHE A 58 0.26 -3.39 -0.09
C PHE A 58 1.76 -3.18 -0.22
N HIS A 59 2.40 -2.89 0.90
CA HIS A 59 3.84 -2.84 1.01
C HIS A 59 4.34 -4.22 1.43
N CYS A 60 5.18 -4.83 0.60
CA CYS A 60 5.82 -6.10 0.93
C CYS A 60 7.09 -5.81 1.73
N GLY A 61 7.04 -5.96 3.05
CA GLY A 61 8.18 -5.71 3.94
C GLY A 61 9.40 -6.60 3.65
N ARG A 62 9.20 -7.78 3.05
CA ARG A 62 10.30 -8.65 2.60
C ARG A 62 11.06 -8.10 1.39
N LEU A 63 10.35 -7.45 0.47
CA LEU A 63 10.93 -6.92 -0.78
C LEU A 63 11.20 -5.41 -0.71
N GLY A 64 10.65 -4.70 0.28
CA GLY A 64 10.69 -3.24 0.36
C GLY A 64 9.99 -2.55 -0.82
N ARG A 65 8.99 -3.21 -1.42
CA ARG A 65 8.33 -2.74 -2.64
C ARG A 65 6.82 -2.65 -2.46
N TRP A 66 6.23 -1.67 -3.12
CA TRP A 66 4.79 -1.48 -3.23
C TRP A 66 4.20 -2.32 -4.35
N PHE A 67 3.04 -2.91 -4.07
CA PHE A 67 2.27 -3.69 -5.02
C PHE A 67 0.81 -3.26 -4.97
N LEU A 68 0.11 -3.40 -6.10
CA LEU A 68 -1.33 -3.19 -6.18
C LEU A 68 -2.03 -4.53 -6.00
N HIS A 69 -2.91 -4.62 -5.00
CA HIS A 69 -3.81 -5.75 -4.81
C HIS A 69 -5.03 -5.66 -5.72
N GLY A 70 -5.61 -4.45 -5.86
CA GLY A 70 -6.79 -4.24 -6.70
C GLY A 70 -7.21 -2.77 -6.78
N VAL A 71 -8.08 -2.46 -7.74
CA VAL A 71 -8.75 -1.16 -7.87
C VAL A 71 -10.24 -1.40 -7.68
N PHE A 72 -10.87 -0.59 -6.84
CA PHE A 72 -12.32 -0.55 -6.65
C PHE A 72 -12.85 0.68 -7.39
N GLU A 73 -13.76 0.45 -8.32
CA GLU A 73 -14.54 1.50 -9.02
C GLU A 73 -15.77 1.91 -8.20
#